data_AF-A0A533YU98-F1
#
_entry.id   AF-A0A533YU98-F1
#
_cell.length_a   1.000
_cell.length_b   1.000
_cell.length_c   1.000
_cell.angle_alpha   90.00
_cell.angle_beta   90.00
_cell.angle_gamma   90.00
#
_symmetry.space_group_name_H-M   'P 1'
#
loop_
_entity.id
_entity.type
_entity.pdbx_description
1 polymer ?
#
loop_
_entity_poly.entity_id
_entity_poly.type
_entity_poly.pdbx_seq_one_letter_code
_entity_poly.pdbx_strand_id
1 'polypeptide(L)' 'MTPRQNGQHDNTTHRLVQGDARNLPFIQDESVHLVVTSPPYWTLKRYNENPNQLGHVADYETFLAELAKVWQEM' A
#
# COMPACT_ATOMS: atom_id res chain seq x y z
N MET A 1 2.73 36.53 -3.98
CA MET A 1 2.51 35.32 -3.16
C MET A 1 2.45 35.74 -1.70
N THR A 2 1.31 35.57 -1.04
CA THR A 2 1.15 35.91 0.37
C THR A 2 1.64 34.74 1.23
N PRO A 3 2.46 34.96 2.26
CA PRO A 3 2.89 33.88 3.16
C PRO A 3 1.69 33.24 3.87
N ARG A 4 1.64 31.90 3.95
CA ARG A 4 0.67 31.20 4.80
C ARG A 4 0.99 31.52 6.26
N GLN A 5 -0.01 31.94 7.05
CA GLN A 5 0.16 32.12 8.48
C GLN A 5 0.28 30.76 9.19
N ASN A 6 1.21 30.64 10.13
CA ASN A 6 1.39 29.44 10.95
C ASN A 6 0.10 29.12 11.72
N GLY A 7 -0.54 27.99 11.40
CA GLY A 7 -1.70 27.46 12.12
C GLY A 7 -2.94 27.16 11.27
N GLN A 8 -2.98 27.57 10.01
CA GLN A 8 -4.02 27.12 9.06
C GLN A 8 -3.54 25.87 8.34
N HIS A 9 -3.93 24.69 8.82
CA HIS A 9 -3.86 23.47 8.03
C HIS A 9 -5.05 23.45 7.07
N ASP A 10 -4.78 23.24 5.78
CA ASP A 10 -5.82 22.92 4.81
C ASP A 10 -6.57 21.67 5.32
N ASN A 11 -7.91 21.67 5.26
CA ASN A 11 -8.69 20.53 5.74
C ASN A 11 -8.41 19.33 4.83
N THR A 12 -8.02 18.19 5.41
CA THR A 12 -7.66 16.98 4.64
C THR A 12 -8.60 15.83 4.98
N THR A 13 -8.88 14.98 4.00
CA THR A 13 -9.66 13.74 4.21
C THR A 13 -8.70 12.56 4.24
N HIS A 14 -8.78 11.74 5.29
CA HIS A 14 -7.91 10.58 5.50
C HIS A 14 -8.78 9.32 5.45
N ARG A 15 -8.42 8.35 4.61
CA ARG A 15 -9.17 7.11 4.44
C ARG A 15 -8.28 5.90 4.68
N LEU A 16 -8.64 5.06 5.63
CA LEU A 16 -8.04 3.74 5.85
C LEU A 16 -8.97 2.67 5.28
N VAL A 17 -8.46 1.84 4.38
CA VAL A 17 -9.23 0.75 3.76
C VAL A 17 -8.60 -0.58 4.14
N GLN A 18 -9.38 -1.50 4.70
CA GLN A 18 -8.96 -2.88 4.92
C GLN A 18 -9.28 -3.69 3.65
N GLY A 19 -8.25 -4.06 2.89
CA GLY A 19 -8.41 -4.80 1.63
C GLY A 19 -7.11 -5.48 1.21
N ASP A 20 -7.15 -6.17 0.08
CA ASP A 20 -5.99 -6.79 -0.55
C ASP A 20 -5.32 -5.79 -1.49
N ALA A 21 -4.04 -5.48 -1.27
CA ALA A 21 -3.33 -4.50 -2.08
C ALA A 21 -3.12 -4.95 -3.54
N ARG A 22 -3.38 -6.23 -3.86
CA ARG A 22 -3.36 -6.75 -5.23
C ARG A 22 -4.60 -6.34 -6.05
N ASN A 23 -5.54 -5.60 -5.46
CA ASN A 23 -6.76 -5.10 -6.12
C ASN A 23 -7.25 -3.83 -5.39
N LEU A 24 -7.11 -2.66 -6.01
CA LEU A 24 -7.42 -1.35 -5.41
C LEU A 24 -8.58 -0.63 -6.13
N PRO A 25 -9.78 -1.23 -6.26
CA PRO A 25 -10.86 -0.73 -7.13
C PRO A 25 -11.49 0.59 -6.66
N PHE A 26 -11.09 1.08 -5.49
CA PHE A 26 -11.57 2.32 -4.87
C PHE A 26 -10.63 3.52 -5.10
N ILE A 27 -9.54 3.32 -5.84
CA ILE A 27 -8.61 4.34 -6.30
C ILE A 27 -8.82 4.49 -7.81
N GLN A 28 -8.92 5.73 -8.29
CA GLN A 28 -9.01 5.99 -9.72
C GLN A 28 -7.61 6.02 -10.33
N ASP A 29 -7.49 5.57 -11.58
CA ASP A 29 -6.25 5.67 -12.36
C ASP A 29 -5.72 7.11 -12.33
N GLU A 30 -4.39 7.25 -12.28
CA GLU A 30 -3.68 8.54 -12.32
C GLU A 30 -4.09 9.55 -11.21
N SER A 31 -4.74 9.10 -10.12
CA SER A 31 -5.21 9.98 -9.03
C SER A 31 -4.26 10.10 -7.84
N VAL A 32 -3.20 9.26 -7.78
CA VAL A 32 -2.24 9.21 -6.67
C VAL A 32 -0.94 9.90 -7.06
N HIS A 33 -0.50 10.86 -6.25
CA HIS A 33 0.70 11.65 -6.52
C HIS A 33 1.99 11.04 -5.97
N LEU A 34 1.89 10.26 -4.88
CA LEU A 34 3.03 9.64 -4.20
C LEU A 34 2.58 8.35 -3.52
N VAL A 35 3.35 7.29 -3.73
CA VAL A 35 3.20 6.02 -3.00
C VAL A 35 4.43 5.82 -2.12
N VAL A 36 4.21 5.59 -0.83
CA VAL A 36 5.25 5.17 0.12
C VAL A 36 4.77 3.90 0.79
N THR A 37 5.56 2.84 0.71
CA THR A 37 5.19 1.55 1.30
C THR A 37 6.41 0.77 1.77
N SER A 38 6.15 -0.19 2.65
CA SER A 38 7.09 -1.24 3.02
C SER A 38 6.35 -2.56 2.80
N PRO A 39 6.65 -3.32 1.74
CA PRO A 39 5.99 -4.61 1.50
C PRO A 39 6.20 -5.56 2.70
N PRO A 40 5.33 -6.56 2.88
CA PRO A 40 5.48 -7.54 3.95
C PRO A 40 6.86 -8.20 3.86
N TYR A 41 7.50 -8.39 5.01
CA TYR A 41 8.82 -9.02 5.02
C TYR A 41 8.71 -10.48 4.55
N TRP A 42 9.53 -10.85 3.58
CA TRP A 42 9.59 -12.21 3.05
C TRP A 42 10.19 -13.15 4.10
N THR A 43 9.38 -14.02 4.68
CA THR A 43 9.75 -15.09 5.65
C THR A 43 10.47 -14.65 6.95
N LEU A 44 10.85 -13.38 7.07
CA LEU A 44 11.61 -12.84 8.21
C LEU A 44 10.73 -12.56 9.43
N LYS A 45 9.50 -12.06 9.22
CA LYS A 45 8.57 -11.70 10.29
C LYS A 45 7.32 -12.55 10.21
N ARG A 46 6.92 -13.12 11.35
CA ARG A 46 5.64 -13.81 11.47
C ARG A 46 4.52 -12.80 11.66
N TYR A 47 3.64 -12.70 10.66
CA TYR A 47 2.41 -11.92 10.74
C TYR A 47 1.25 -12.79 11.24
N ASN A 48 0.10 -12.18 11.52
CA ASN A 48 -1.11 -12.91 11.86
C ASN A 48 -1.51 -13.85 10.72
N GLU A 49 -2.07 -15.01 11.07
CA GLU A 49 -2.50 -16.00 10.09
C GLU A 49 -3.63 -15.44 9.21
N ASN A 50 -3.42 -15.48 7.90
CA ASN A 50 -4.39 -15.08 6.89
C ASN A 50 -4.04 -15.83 5.59
N PRO A 51 -5.01 -16.47 4.90
CA PRO A 51 -4.73 -17.24 3.68
C PRO A 51 -4.11 -16.40 2.56
N ASN A 52 -4.31 -15.09 2.58
CA ASN A 52 -3.85 -14.15 1.57
C ASN A 52 -2.53 -13.44 1.94
N GLN A 53 -1.91 -13.75 3.09
CA GLN A 53 -0.69 -13.04 3.49
C GLN A 53 0.55 -13.54 2.74
N LEU A 54 1.35 -12.58 2.27
CA LEU A 54 2.52 -12.87 1.43
C LEU A 54 3.77 -13.23 2.25
N GLY A 55 3.81 -12.95 3.55
CA GLY A 55 4.98 -13.19 4.41
C GLY A 55 5.32 -14.67 4.59
N HIS A 56 4.35 -15.57 4.41
CA HIS A 56 4.49 -17.03 4.49
C HIS A 56 4.76 -17.69 3.13
N VAL A 57 4.82 -16.91 2.04
CA VAL A 57 5.20 -17.44 0.72
C VAL A 57 6.69 -17.76 0.73
N ALA A 58 7.03 -19.03 0.88
CA ALA A 58 8.41 -19.49 1.00
C ALA A 58 9.17 -19.42 -0.33
N ASP A 59 8.47 -19.63 -1.45
CA ASP A 59 9.07 -19.55 -2.78
C ASP A 59 9.31 -18.09 -3.18
N TYR A 60 10.55 -17.77 -3.52
CA TYR A 60 10.98 -16.40 -3.81
C TYR A 60 10.30 -15.81 -5.04
N GLU A 61 10.24 -16.58 -6.13
CA GLU A 61 9.64 -16.13 -7.39
C GLU A 61 8.14 -15.91 -7.23
N THR A 62 7.47 -16.79 -6.49
CA THR A 62 6.05 -16.61 -6.15
C THR A 62 5.83 -15.35 -5.33
N PHE A 63 6.69 -15.07 -4.34
CA PHE A 63 6.60 -13.83 -3.55
C PHE A 63 6.77 -12.58 -4.43
N LEU A 64 7.75 -12.57 -5.33
CA LEU A 64 7.96 -11.47 -6.28
C LEU A 64 6.78 -11.32 -7.24
N ALA A 65 6.22 -12.41 -7.75
CA ALA A 65 5.06 -12.39 -8.64
C ALA A 65 3.81 -11.82 -7.95
N GLU A 66 3.59 -12.14 -6.67
CA GLU A 66 2.49 -11.56 -5.89
C GLU A 66 2.70 -10.08 -5.58
N LEU A 67 3.94 -9.65 -5.33
CA LEU A 67 4.26 -8.22 -5.21
C LEU A 67 4.06 -7.47 -6.53
N ALA A 68 4.41 -8.09 -7.67
CA ALA A 68 4.24 -7.49 -8.98
C ALA A 68 2.78 -7.11 -9.28
N LYS A 69 1.81 -7.90 -8.80
CA LYS A 69 0.38 -7.58 -8.90
C LYS A 69 0.03 -6.29 -8.16
N VAL A 70 0.64 -6.04 -7.00
CA VAL A 70 0.44 -4.79 -6.24
C VAL A 70 1.01 -3.60 -7.00
N TRP A 71 2.17 -3.76 -7.63
CA TRP A 71 2.82 -2.70 -8.40
C TRP A 71 2.07 -2.34 -9.69
N GLN A 72 1.22 -3.24 -10.21
CA GLN A 72 0.38 -2.97 -11.38
C GLN A 72 -0.85 -2.11 -11.08
N GLU A 73 -1.25 -2.02 -9.80
CA GLU A 73 -2.36 -1.18 -9.33
C GLU A 73 -1.92 0.26 -9.01
N MET A 74 -0.63 0.57 -9.16
CA MET A 74 -0.01 1.86 -8.84
C MET A 74 0.39 2.60 -10.11
#